data_AF-A0AAV6UJH5-F1
#
_entry.id   AF-A0AAV6UJH5-F1
#
_cell.length_a   1.000
_cell.length_b   1.000
_cell.length_c   1.000
_cell.angle_alpha   90.00
_cell.angle_beta   90.00
_cell.angle_gamma   90.00
#
_symmetry.space_group_name_H-M   'P 1'
#
loop_
_entity.id
_entity.type
_entity.pdbx_description
1 polymer ?
#
loop_
_entity_poly.entity_id
_entity_poly.type
_entity_poly.pdbx_seq_one_letter_code
_entity_poly.pdbx_strand_id
1 'polypeptide(L)'
;MKAKSETHWVIEIDPKSYESLAKISYVFINFKKCPLEPFVSVNHCKKCGKYGHTAKRCTESTPKCLKCGLSSHDNDQPCSFNCLNCSTNNSKLKRNEPTNHKSGYYRCPEFHKQRRQAFLRSGHDPGVWERVILS
;
A
#
# COMPACT_ATOMS: atom_id res chain seq x y z
N MET A 1 -19.60 6.76 -12.99
CA MET A 1 -18.58 7.72 -12.51
C MET A 1 -17.20 7.18 -12.89
N LYS A 2 -16.43 7.87 -13.75
CA LYS A 2 -15.04 7.45 -14.04
C LYS A 2 -14.22 7.59 -12.75
N ALA A 3 -13.48 6.55 -12.37
CA ALA A 3 -12.55 6.64 -11.26
C ALA A 3 -11.54 7.76 -11.54
N LYS A 4 -11.38 8.71 -10.61
CA LYS A 4 -10.27 9.67 -10.65
C LYS A 4 -8.96 8.86 -10.70
N SER A 5 -8.23 8.92 -11.81
CA SER A 5 -6.88 8.35 -11.88
C SER A 5 -5.92 9.37 -11.28
N GLU A 6 -5.45 9.10 -10.06
CA GLU A 6 -4.35 9.86 -9.46
C GLU A 6 -3.03 9.41 -10.11
N THR A 7 -2.21 10.37 -10.54
CA THR A 7 -0.87 10.12 -11.09
C THR A 7 0.16 10.46 -10.03
N HIS A 8 0.98 9.50 -9.65
CA HIS A 8 2.08 9.67 -8.70
C HIS A 8 3.40 9.73 -9.46
N TRP A 9 4.24 10.71 -9.14
CA TRP A 9 5.56 10.88 -9.74
C TRP A 9 6.59 10.35 -8.74
N VAL A 10 7.50 9.50 -9.20
CA VAL A 10 8.62 8.99 -8.41
C VAL A 10 9.89 9.56 -9.00
N ILE A 11 10.70 10.20 -8.16
CA ILE A 11 11.97 10.80 -8.55
C ILE A 11 13.08 10.22 -7.67
N GLU A 12 14.24 9.97 -8.27
CA GLU A 12 15.47 9.66 -7.55
C GLU A 12 16.25 10.96 -7.32
N ILE A 13 16.78 11.13 -6.12
CA ILE A 13 17.48 12.34 -5.69
C ILE A 13 18.65 11.95 -4.79
N ASP A 14 19.65 12.82 -4.70
CA ASP A 14 20.78 12.59 -3.81
C ASP A 14 20.38 12.70 -2.33
N PRO A 15 21.14 12.10 -1.40
CA PRO A 15 20.79 12.10 0.03
C PRO A 15 20.63 13.48 0.67
N LYS A 16 21.43 14.48 0.27
CA LYS A 16 21.36 15.84 0.85
C LYS A 16 20.08 16.56 0.41
N SER A 17 19.73 16.41 -0.86
CA SER A 17 18.46 16.89 -1.39
C SER A 17 17.27 16.18 -0.72
N TYR A 18 17.39 14.87 -0.48
CA TYR A 18 16.36 14.09 0.21
C TYR A 18 16.10 14.59 1.63
N GLU A 19 17.15 14.83 2.44
CA GLU A 19 17.01 15.38 3.79
C GLU A 19 16.37 16.77 3.81
N SER A 20 16.68 17.59 2.81
CA SER A 20 16.09 18.93 2.66
C SER A 20 14.61 18.84 2.28
N LEU A 21 14.27 17.97 1.33
CA LEU A 21 12.89 17.75 0.90
C LEU A 21 12.05 17.07 1.98
N ALA A 22 12.64 16.21 2.80
CA ALA A 22 11.96 15.57 3.91
C ALA A 22 11.40 16.56 4.94
N LYS A 23 12.05 17.71 5.10
CA LYS A 23 11.60 18.79 6.01
C LYS A 23 10.39 19.56 5.47
N ILE A 24 10.07 19.45 4.18
CA ILE A 24 8.94 20.11 3.55
C ILE A 24 7.90 19.07 3.09
N SER A 25 6.62 19.27 3.44
CA SER A 25 5.58 18.26 3.18
C SER A 25 5.05 18.24 1.74
N TYR A 26 5.43 19.22 0.91
CA TYR A 26 4.99 19.35 -0.47
C TYR A 26 5.91 20.26 -1.28
N VAL A 27 5.82 20.15 -2.60
CA VAL A 27 6.41 21.08 -3.58
C VAL A 27 5.35 21.58 -4.54
N PHE A 28 5.57 22.74 -5.14
CA PHE A 28 4.77 23.19 -6.28
C PHE A 28 5.45 22.74 -7.57
N ILE A 29 4.70 22.03 -8.41
CA ILE A 29 5.09 21.75 -9.80
C ILE A 29 4.11 22.51 -10.69
N ASN A 30 4.61 23.54 -11.38
CA ASN A 30 3.78 24.56 -12.02
C ASN A 30 2.78 25.16 -11.01
N PHE A 31 1.48 25.04 -11.28
CA PHE A 31 0.40 25.57 -10.44
C PHE A 31 -0.22 24.51 -9.51
N LYS A 32 0.42 23.34 -9.36
CA LYS A 32 -0.12 22.22 -8.58
C LYS A 32 0.71 21.97 -7.32
N LYS A 33 0.04 21.95 -6.17
CA LYS A 33 0.59 21.46 -4.91
C LYS A 33 0.72 19.94 -4.97
N CYS A 34 1.94 19.43 -4.87
CA CYS A 34 2.27 18.02 -4.92
C CYS A 34 2.82 17.59 -3.56
N PRO A 35 2.06 16.81 -2.77
CA PRO A 35 2.57 16.22 -1.54
C PRO A 35 3.82 15.37 -1.82
N LEU A 36 4.82 15.50 -0.95
CA LEU A 36 5.99 14.64 -0.98
C LEU A 36 5.78 13.51 0.00
N GLU A 37 5.99 12.27 -0.44
CA GLU A 37 6.05 11.10 0.42
C GLU A 37 7.30 10.28 0.10
N PRO A 38 7.94 9.66 1.10
CA PRO A 38 8.99 8.69 0.83
C PRO A 38 8.41 7.52 0.03
N PHE A 39 9.05 7.18 -1.09
CA PHE A 39 8.63 6.03 -1.86
C PHE A 39 9.06 4.74 -1.14
N VAL A 40 8.08 3.95 -0.70
CA VAL A 40 8.32 2.66 -0.06
C VAL A 40 7.49 1.61 -0.74
N SER A 41 8.18 0.64 -1.34
CA SER A 41 7.53 -0.48 -2.02
C SER A 41 7.08 -1.53 -1.00
N VAL A 42 5.77 -1.82 -0.99
CA VAL A 42 5.21 -2.96 -0.27
C VAL A 42 4.95 -4.07 -1.27
N ASN A 43 5.62 -5.21 -1.07
CA ASN A 43 5.38 -6.40 -1.88
C ASN A 43 3.94 -6.88 -1.67
N HIS A 44 3.13 -6.84 -2.74
CA HIS A 44 1.79 -7.40 -2.79
C HIS A 44 1.77 -8.61 -3.72
N CYS A 45 1.58 -9.80 -3.15
CA CYS A 45 1.62 -11.05 -3.89
C CYS A 45 0.41 -11.18 -4.82
N LYS A 46 0.63 -11.22 -6.13
CA LYS A 46 -0.45 -11.36 -7.13
C LYS A 46 -1.09 -12.76 -7.16
N LYS A 47 -0.48 -13.76 -6.51
CA LYS A 47 -1.01 -15.14 -6.43
C LYS A 47 -2.00 -15.30 -5.27
N CYS A 48 -1.63 -14.88 -4.06
CA CYS A 48 -2.46 -15.08 -2.87
C CYS A 48 -3.03 -13.80 -2.26
N GLY A 49 -2.66 -12.63 -2.81
CA GLY A 49 -3.10 -11.31 -2.37
C GLY A 49 -2.53 -10.83 -1.03
N LYS A 50 -1.65 -11.59 -0.37
CA LYS A 50 -1.02 -11.18 0.91
C LYS A 50 0.13 -10.19 0.68
N TYR A 51 0.40 -9.34 1.68
CA TYR A 51 1.58 -8.49 1.70
C TYR A 51 2.85 -9.22 2.19
N GLY A 52 4.02 -8.70 1.83
CA GLY A 52 5.32 -9.12 2.36
C GLY A 52 6.13 -10.06 1.46
N HIS A 53 5.56 -10.57 0.36
CA HIS A 53 6.28 -11.42 -0.60
C HIS A 53 5.78 -11.23 -2.03
N THR A 54 6.59 -11.66 -2.99
CA THR A 54 6.24 -11.66 -4.43
C THR A 54 5.60 -12.99 -4.82
N ALA A 55 4.89 -13.03 -5.95
CA ALA A 55 4.30 -14.27 -6.47
C ALA A 55 5.33 -15.40 -6.67
N LYS A 56 6.57 -15.05 -7.07
CA LYS A 56 7.69 -16.00 -7.24
C LYS A 56 8.09 -16.71 -5.94
N ARG A 57 7.89 -16.07 -4.78
CA ARG A 57 8.21 -16.62 -3.45
C ARG A 57 6.96 -17.09 -2.70
N CYS A 58 5.84 -17.26 -3.40
CA CYS A 58 4.58 -17.65 -2.78
C CYS A 58 4.51 -19.17 -2.60
N THR A 59 4.15 -19.61 -1.40
CA THR A 59 4.03 -21.03 -1.05
C THR A 59 2.61 -21.58 -1.24
N GLU A 60 1.62 -20.72 -1.51
CA GLU A 60 0.24 -21.15 -1.75
C GLU A 60 0.18 -21.90 -3.08
N SER A 61 -0.45 -23.08 -3.11
CA SER A 61 -0.56 -23.91 -4.32
C SER A 61 -1.52 -23.28 -5.32
N THR A 62 -2.71 -22.88 -4.87
CA THR A 62 -3.77 -22.30 -5.68
C THR A 62 -3.79 -20.76 -5.60
N PRO A 63 -4.06 -20.06 -6.71
CA PRO A 63 -4.29 -18.62 -6.68
C PRO A 63 -5.59 -18.30 -5.92
N LYS A 64 -5.62 -17.12 -5.31
CA LYS A 64 -6.81 -16.57 -4.65
C LYS A 64 -7.30 -15.36 -5.41
N CYS A 65 -8.62 -15.20 -5.49
CA CYS A 65 -9.22 -14.00 -6.01
C CYS A 65 -8.82 -12.80 -5.14
N LEU A 66 -8.25 -11.77 -5.75
CA LEU A 66 -7.84 -10.54 -5.10
C LEU A 66 -9.03 -9.70 -4.63
N LYS A 67 -10.25 -9.96 -5.13
CA LYS A 67 -11.47 -9.25 -4.71
C LYS A 67 -12.04 -9.82 -3.40
N CYS A 68 -12.19 -11.14 -3.31
CA CYS A 68 -12.91 -11.81 -2.20
C CYS A 68 -12.04 -12.75 -1.34
N GLY A 69 -10.84 -13.11 -1.79
CA GLY A 69 -9.92 -14.02 -1.10
C GLY A 69 -10.18 -15.53 -1.29
N LEU A 70 -11.21 -15.92 -2.07
CA LEU A 70 -11.54 -17.32 -2.35
C LEU A 70 -10.70 -17.89 -3.49
N SER A 71 -10.49 -19.21 -3.49
CA SER A 71 -9.77 -19.94 -4.56
C SER A 71 -10.71 -20.74 -5.48
N SER A 72 -12.03 -20.60 -5.33
CA SER A 72 -13.03 -21.31 -6.12
C SER A 72 -13.27 -20.72 -7.51
N HIS A 73 -12.69 -19.56 -7.80
CA HIS A 73 -12.87 -18.85 -9.06
C HIS A 73 -11.71 -17.92 -9.37
N ASP A 74 -11.62 -17.52 -10.64
CA ASP A 74 -10.65 -16.54 -11.12
C ASP A 74 -11.05 -15.10 -10.79
N ASN A 75 -10.10 -14.18 -10.94
CA ASN A 75 -10.28 -12.75 -10.66
C ASN A 75 -11.34 -12.06 -11.52
N ASP A 76 -11.61 -12.59 -12.71
CA ASP A 76 -12.53 -11.99 -13.68
C ASP A 76 -14.00 -12.28 -13.35
N GLN A 77 -14.25 -13.31 -12.55
CA GLN A 77 -15.60 -13.68 -12.14
C GLN A 77 -16.21 -12.63 -11.17
N PRO A 78 -17.53 -12.38 -11.27
CA PRO A 78 -18.24 -11.52 -10.33
C PRO A 78 -18.20 -12.10 -8.91
N CYS A 79 -17.82 -11.28 -7.94
CA CYS A 79 -17.82 -11.65 -6.52
C CYS A 79 -17.88 -10.38 -5.66
N SER A 80 -18.24 -10.54 -4.38
CA SER A 80 -18.19 -9.46 -3.39
C SER A 80 -16.75 -9.08 -3.04
N PHE A 81 -16.54 -7.85 -2.58
CA PHE A 81 -15.24 -7.46 -2.07
C PHE A 81 -15.08 -7.85 -0.61
N ASN A 82 -13.97 -8.51 -0.32
CA ASN A 82 -13.52 -8.83 1.02
C ASN A 82 -11.99 -8.89 1.04
N CYS A 83 -11.36 -7.80 1.48
CA CYS A 83 -9.92 -7.68 1.57
C CYS A 83 -9.37 -8.70 2.57
N LEU A 84 -8.67 -9.71 2.08
CA LEU A 84 -8.11 -10.79 2.91
C LEU A 84 -7.16 -10.27 3.99
N ASN A 85 -6.41 -9.20 3.73
CA ASN A 85 -5.45 -8.65 4.70
C ASN A 85 -6.19 -7.97 5.86
N CYS A 86 -7.16 -7.10 5.55
CA CYS A 86 -7.99 -6.45 6.58
C CYS A 86 -8.84 -7.45 7.35
N SER A 87 -9.49 -8.39 6.65
CA SER A 87 -10.29 -9.45 7.27
C SER A 87 -9.45 -10.31 8.23
N THR A 88 -8.25 -10.75 7.79
CA THR A 88 -7.33 -11.52 8.64
C THR A 88 -6.88 -10.71 9.86
N ASN A 89 -6.57 -9.43 9.69
CA ASN A 89 -6.15 -8.56 10.78
C ASN A 89 -7.29 -8.32 11.78
N ASN A 90 -8.51 -8.11 11.30
CA ASN A 90 -9.72 -7.97 12.11
C ASN A 90 -9.94 -9.23 12.96
N SER A 91 -9.86 -10.42 12.38
CA SER A 91 -10.01 -11.68 13.11
C SER A 91 -8.90 -11.90 14.15
N LYS A 92 -7.64 -11.61 13.79
CA LYS A 92 -6.49 -11.84 14.68
C LYS A 92 -6.41 -10.85 15.83
N LEU A 93 -6.65 -9.56 15.57
CA LEU A 93 -6.44 -8.47 16.52
C LEU A 93 -7.76 -7.89 17.06
N LYS A 94 -8.90 -8.52 16.76
CA LYS A 94 -10.25 -8.06 17.13
C LYS A 94 -10.49 -6.59 16.72
N ARG A 95 -10.10 -6.25 15.50
CA ARG A 95 -10.28 -4.91 14.89
C ARG A 95 -11.53 -4.90 14.00
N ASN A 96 -11.98 -3.72 13.62
CA ASN A 96 -13.12 -3.52 12.73
C ASN A 96 -12.77 -2.60 11.55
N GLU A 97 -11.64 -2.86 10.90
CA GLU A 97 -11.22 -2.13 9.71
C GLU A 97 -12.13 -2.48 8.52
N PRO A 98 -12.42 -1.54 7.60
CA PRO A 98 -13.25 -1.82 6.43
C PRO A 98 -12.62 -2.92 5.57
N THR A 99 -13.43 -3.92 5.20
CA THR A 99 -12.99 -5.04 4.34
C THR A 99 -13.58 -4.98 2.93
N ASN A 100 -14.54 -4.08 2.67
CA ASN A 100 -15.22 -3.95 1.38
C ASN A 100 -14.33 -3.26 0.31
N HIS A 101 -13.21 -3.88 -0.03
CA HIS A 101 -12.30 -3.49 -1.11
C HIS A 101 -11.45 -4.70 -1.53
N LYS A 102 -10.82 -4.63 -2.71
CA LYS A 102 -9.88 -5.67 -3.17
C LYS A 102 -8.53 -5.58 -2.46
N SER A 103 -7.80 -6.68 -2.39
CA SER A 103 -6.41 -6.67 -1.94
C SER A 103 -5.52 -5.81 -2.85
N GLY A 104 -4.58 -5.09 -2.24
CA GLY A 104 -3.73 -4.11 -2.93
C GLY A 104 -4.46 -2.83 -3.33
N TYR A 105 -5.64 -2.56 -2.77
CA TYR A 105 -6.28 -1.25 -2.88
C TYR A 105 -5.41 -0.17 -2.23
N TYR A 106 -5.23 0.97 -2.90
CA TYR A 106 -4.29 2.01 -2.48
C TYR A 106 -4.66 2.69 -1.15
N ARG A 107 -5.96 2.69 -0.77
CA ARG A 107 -6.44 3.17 0.55
C ARG A 107 -6.73 2.03 1.53
N CYS A 108 -6.11 0.86 1.35
CA CYS A 108 -6.26 -0.26 2.27
C CYS A 108 -5.53 0.06 3.60
N PRO A 109 -6.19 -0.01 4.77
CA PRO A 109 -5.55 0.25 6.06
C PRO A 109 -4.31 -0.62 6.31
N GLU A 110 -4.40 -1.91 5.98
CA GLU A 110 -3.27 -2.83 6.10
C GLU A 110 -2.14 -2.52 5.11
N PHE A 111 -2.44 -1.96 3.93
CA PHE A 111 -1.40 -1.50 3.01
C PHE A 111 -0.60 -0.34 3.62
N HIS A 112 -1.28 0.67 4.17
CA HIS A 112 -0.62 1.80 4.82
C HIS A 112 0.23 1.35 6.02
N LYS A 113 -0.28 0.41 6.82
CA LYS A 113 0.47 -0.19 7.93
C LYS A 113 1.74 -0.89 7.46
N GLN A 114 1.64 -1.71 6.41
CA GLN A 114 2.81 -2.39 5.85
C GLN A 114 3.80 -1.42 5.20
N ARG A 115 3.30 -0.35 4.57
CA ARG A 115 4.14 0.73 4.00
C ARG A 115 4.92 1.44 5.10
N ARG A 116 4.27 1.77 6.21
CA ARG A 116 4.92 2.35 7.40
C ARG A 116 5.96 1.41 8.00
N GLN A 117 5.65 0.13 8.15
CA GLN A 117 6.62 -0.84 8.68
C GLN A 117 7.83 -1.02 7.76
N ALA A 118 7.62 -1.04 6.44
CA ALA A 118 8.69 -1.11 5.47
C ALA A 118 9.59 0.15 5.52
N PHE A 119 8.99 1.33 5.70
CA PHE A 119 9.72 2.58 5.90
C PHE A 119 10.59 2.55 7.16
N LEU A 120 10.05 2.09 8.28
CA LEU A 120 10.80 2.01 9.54
C LEU A 120 11.98 1.03 9.44
N ARG A 121 11.85 -0.03 8.63
CA ARG A 121 12.92 -1.04 8.43
C ARG A 121 14.03 -0.61 7.48
N SER A 122 13.79 0.37 6.60
CA SER A 122 14.83 0.85 5.69
C SER A 122 15.87 1.75 6.37
N GLY A 123 15.71 2.03 7.67
CA GLY A 123 16.71 2.74 8.47
C GLY A 123 16.74 4.26 8.25
N HIS A 124 15.74 4.82 7.55
CA HIS A 124 15.55 6.27 7.50
C HIS A 124 15.04 6.78 8.86
N ASP A 125 15.54 7.95 9.29
CA ASP A 125 15.09 8.61 10.51
C ASP A 125 13.58 8.95 10.42
N PRO A 126 12.72 8.34 11.25
CA PRO A 126 11.28 8.58 11.25
C PRO A 126 10.92 10.02 11.58
N GLY A 127 11.76 10.73 12.36
CA GLY A 127 11.50 12.10 12.81
C GLY A 127 11.44 13.12 11.66
N VAL A 128 12.04 12.80 10.51
CA VAL A 128 12.04 13.69 9.35
C VAL A 128 10.76 13.56 8.51
N TRP A 129 10.11 12.39 8.51
CA TRP A 129 8.93 12.11 7.66
C TRP A 129 7.63 11.80 8.43
N GLU A 130 7.64 11.81 9.77
CA GLU A 130 6.47 11.47 10.60
C GLU A 130 5.21 12.33 10.31
N ARG A 131 5.39 13.57 9.83
CA ARG A 131 4.30 14.48 9.45
C ARG A 131 3.62 14.14 8.12
N VAL A 132 4.25 13.29 7.32
CA VAL A 132 3.82 12.97 5.94
C VAL A 132 3.08 11.63 5.88
N ILE A 133 3.35 10.72 6.83
CA ILE A 133 2.77 9.36 6.83
C ILE A 133 1.33 9.33 7.39
N LEU A 134 0.85 10.42 7.99
CA LEU A 134 -0.44 10.50 8.72
C LEU A 134 -1.57 11.24 7.99
N SER A 135 -1.35 11.72 6.75
CA SER A 135 -2.37 12.35 5.89
C SER A 135 -2.86 11.41 4.79
#